data_AF-A0A1H9TKQ9-F1
#
_entry.id   AF-A0A1H9TKQ9-F1
#
_cell.length_a   1.000
_cell.length_b   1.000
_cell.length_c   1.000
_cell.angle_alpha   90.00
_cell.angle_beta   90.00
_cell.angle_gamma   90.00
#
_symmetry.space_group_name_H-M   'P 1'
#
loop_
_entity.id
_entity.type
_entity.pdbx_description
1 polymer ?
#
loop_
_entity_poly.entity_id
_entity_poly.type
_entity_poly.pdbx_seq_one_letter_code
_entity_poly.pdbx_strand_id
1 'polypeptide(L)'
;MKEFKITYFFDEVHYIRRFIHIESQEKAEELIQRERDSYISFTDSRGIYHELNTKDVRVIQLSEYHRTDKKIKVSRHKETLD
;
A
#
# COMPACT_ATOMS: atom_id res chain seq x y z
N MET A 1 5.30 14.45 -8.42
CA MET A 1 5.15 13.02 -8.07
C MET A 1 3.88 12.86 -7.26
N LYS A 2 2.98 11.98 -7.70
CA LYS A 2 1.74 11.64 -6.98
C LYS A 2 1.96 10.36 -6.19
N GLU A 3 1.29 10.22 -5.06
CA GLU A 3 1.29 8.98 -4.28
C GLU A 3 0.07 8.16 -4.69
N PHE A 4 0.26 6.88 -5.02
CA PHE A 4 -0.82 5.95 -5.32
C PHE A 4 -0.81 4.80 -4.34
N LYS A 5 -2.01 4.36 -3.95
CA LYS A 5 -2.23 3.17 -3.14
C LYS A 5 -2.69 2.04 -4.04
N ILE A 6 -1.93 0.95 -4.03
CA ILE A 6 -2.27 -0.31 -4.67
C ILE A 6 -2.73 -1.28 -3.59
N THR A 7 -3.88 -1.92 -3.77
CA THR A 7 -4.38 -2.99 -2.90
C THR A 7 -4.50 -4.28 -3.70
N TYR A 8 -3.75 -5.30 -3.28
CA TYR A 8 -3.78 -6.65 -3.85
C TYR A 8 -4.69 -7.52 -2.98
N PHE A 9 -5.82 -7.98 -3.53
CA PHE A 9 -6.76 -8.86 -2.85
C PHE A 9 -6.54 -10.31 -3.26
N PHE A 10 -6.27 -11.18 -2.30
CA PHE A 10 -6.19 -12.63 -2.49
C PHE A 10 -7.55 -13.30 -2.25
N ASP A 11 -8.33 -12.73 -1.32
CA ASP A 11 -9.73 -13.05 -1.06
C ASP A 11 -10.42 -11.85 -0.38
N GLU A 12 -11.59 -12.07 0.24
CA GLU A 12 -12.40 -11.03 0.88
C GLU A 12 -11.74 -10.41 2.13
N VAL A 13 -10.85 -11.15 2.81
CA VAL A 13 -10.25 -10.73 4.10
C VAL A 13 -8.73 -10.55 4.01
N HIS A 14 -8.06 -11.22 3.07
CA HIS A 14 -6.62 -11.15 2.88
C HIS A 14 -6.27 -10.19 1.75
N TYR A 15 -5.64 -9.07 2.13
CA TYR A 15 -5.10 -8.11 1.18
C TYR A 15 -3.78 -7.50 1.67
N ILE A 16 -2.98 -7.06 0.70
CA ILE A 16 -1.72 -6.36 0.93
C ILE A 16 -1.79 -4.99 0.27
N ARG A 17 -1.19 -3.97 0.89
CA ARG A 17 -1.15 -2.60 0.36
C ARG A 17 0.28 -2.18 0.04
N ARG A 18 0.47 -1.65 -1.16
CA ARG A 18 1.72 -1.01 -1.61
C ARG A 18 1.44 0.46 -1.90
N PHE A 19 2.32 1.34 -1.44
CA PHE A 19 2.30 2.75 -1.80
C PHE A 19 3.45 3.03 -2.77
N ILE A 20 3.14 3.66 -3.89
CA ILE A 20 4.12 4.03 -4.92
C ILE A 20 4.06 5.53 -5.19
N HIS A 21 5.18 6.09 -5.64
CA HIS A 21 5.28 7.48 -6.06
C HIS A 21 5.58 7.52 -7.55
N ILE A 22 4.66 8.03 -8.36
CA ILE A 22 4.78 8.04 -9.83
C ILE A 22 4.04 9.25 -10.42
N GLU A 23 4.26 9.52 -11.70
CA GLU A 23 3.81 10.77 -12.35
C GLU A 23 2.30 10.79 -12.61
N SER A 24 1.69 9.65 -12.95
CA SER A 24 0.28 9.57 -13.34
C SER A 24 -0.36 8.21 -13.05
N GLN A 25 -1.69 8.15 -13.15
CA GLN A 25 -2.48 6.92 -13.01
C GLN A 25 -2.08 5.91 -14.09
N GLU A 26 -1.93 6.35 -15.33
CA GLU A 26 -1.55 5.50 -16.48
C GLU A 26 -0.18 4.86 -16.25
N LYS A 27 0.77 5.61 -15.70
CA LYS A 27 2.10 5.07 -15.35
C LYS A 27 2.03 4.05 -14.21
N ALA A 28 1.16 4.26 -13.22
CA ALA A 28 0.91 3.28 -12.17
C ALA A 28 0.29 1.99 -12.74
N GLU A 29 -0.65 2.10 -13.69
CA GLU A 29 -1.26 0.95 -14.37
C GLU A 29 -0.24 0.20 -15.24
N GLU A 30 0.60 0.91 -16.00
CA GLU A 30 1.71 0.32 -16.77
C GLU A 30 2.65 -0.50 -15.87
N LEU A 31 3.00 0.02 -14.69
CA LEU A 31 3.83 -0.69 -13.71
C LEU A 31 3.15 -2.00 -13.27
N ILE A 32 1.89 -1.92 -12.84
CA ILE A 32 1.12 -3.09 -12.39
C ILE A 32 1.02 -4.14 -13.51
N GLN A 33 0.82 -3.71 -14.75
CA GLN A 33 0.73 -4.62 -15.90
C GLN A 33 2.06 -5.34 -16.17
N ARG A 34 3.20 -4.65 -16.03
CA ARG A 34 4.54 -5.25 -16.21
C ARG A 34 4.89 -6.23 -15.11
N GLU A 35 4.34 -6.04 -13.92
CA GLU A 35 4.55 -6.91 -12.76
C GLU A 35 3.61 -8.13 -12.74
N ARG A 36 2.69 -8.27 -13.71
CA ARG A 36 1.76 -9.41 -13.78
C ARG A 36 2.49 -10.74 -13.95
N ASP A 37 1.93 -11.77 -13.31
CA ASP A 37 2.43 -13.15 -13.31
C ASP A 37 3.89 -13.29 -12.84
N SER A 38 4.33 -12.39 -11.95
CA SER A 38 5.69 -12.37 -11.41
C SER A 38 5.70 -12.13 -9.89
N TYR A 39 6.84 -12.41 -9.26
CA TYR A 39 7.07 -11.99 -7.88
C TYR A 39 7.40 -10.52 -7.81
N ILE A 40 6.74 -9.82 -6.88
CA ILE A 40 7.10 -8.47 -6.48
C ILE A 40 7.45 -8.45 -5.00
N SER A 41 8.37 -7.56 -4.63
CA SER A 41 8.68 -7.29 -3.24
C SER A 41 8.80 -5.80 -2.97
N PHE A 42 8.43 -5.41 -1.76
CA PHE A 42 8.51 -4.02 -1.30
C PHE A 42 8.52 -3.97 0.22
N THR A 43 9.01 -2.85 0.77
CA THR A 43 8.96 -2.58 2.21
C THR A 43 7.95 -1.47 2.48
N ASP A 44 7.04 -1.68 3.42
CA ASP A 44 6.05 -0.67 3.78
C ASP A 44 6.63 0.43 4.70
N SER A 45 5.84 1.47 4.98
CA SER A 45 6.27 2.58 5.84
C SER A 45 6.53 2.19 7.31
N ARG A 46 6.15 0.98 7.72
CA ARG A 46 6.44 0.42 9.05
C ARG A 46 7.71 -0.44 9.05
N GLY A 47 8.40 -0.55 7.92
CA GLY A 47 9.60 -1.37 7.77
C GLY A 47 9.31 -2.86 7.56
N ILE A 48 8.06 -3.23 7.24
CA ILE A 48 7.70 -4.63 7.02
C ILE A 48 7.98 -5.00 5.55
N TYR A 49 8.75 -6.06 5.34
CA TYR A 49 8.98 -6.65 4.01
C TYR A 49 7.77 -7.46 3.57
N HIS A 50 7.29 -7.18 2.36
CA HIS A 50 6.23 -7.92 1.68
C HIS A 50 6.82 -8.51 0.41
N GLU A 51 6.51 -9.77 0.16
CA GLU A 51 6.77 -10.46 -1.10
C GLU A 51 5.54 -11.27 -1.47
N LEU A 52 5.12 -11.16 -2.73
CA LEU A 52 3.97 -11.90 -3.25
C LEU A 52 4.13 -12.22 -4.72
N ASN A 53 3.53 -13.33 -5.15
CA ASN A 53 3.33 -13.63 -6.56
C ASN A 53 2.04 -12.96 -7.05
N THR A 54 2.14 -12.08 -8.04
CA THR A 54 0.98 -11.34 -8.56
C THR A 54 -0.02 -12.24 -9.28
N LYS A 55 0.38 -13.46 -9.68
CA LYS A 55 -0.51 -14.48 -10.28
C LYS A 55 -1.62 -14.92 -9.34
N ASP A 56 -1.38 -14.92 -8.03
CA ASP A 56 -2.34 -15.38 -7.02
C ASP A 56 -3.31 -14.27 -6.58
N VAL A 57 -3.09 -13.03 -7.05
CA VAL A 57 -3.93 -11.89 -6.74
C VAL A 57 -5.19 -11.93 -7.61
N ARG A 58 -6.36 -11.91 -6.98
CA ARG A 58 -7.65 -11.95 -7.67
C ARG A 58 -8.08 -10.58 -8.20
N VAL A 59 -7.85 -9.55 -7.40
CA VAL A 59 -8.25 -8.17 -7.73
C VAL A 59 -7.13 -7.22 -7.32
N ILE A 60 -6.80 -6.29 -8.21
CA ILE A 60 -5.91 -5.17 -7.92
C ILE A 60 -6.73 -3.89 -7.97
N GLN A 61 -6.74 -3.14 -6.87
CA GLN A 61 -7.33 -1.81 -6.82
C GLN A 61 -6.22 -0.76 -6.78
N LEU A 62 -6.33 0.24 -7.65
CA LEU A 62 -5.43 1.40 -7.73
C LEU A 62 -6.23 2.68 -7.49
N SER A 63 -5.70 3.57 -6.65
CA SER A 63 -6.28 4.89 -6.39
C SER A 63 -5.21 5.90 -6.04
N GLU A 64 -5.34 7.14 -6.52
CA GLU A 64 -4.52 8.27 -6.04
C GLU A 64 -4.75 8.44 -4.54
N TYR A 65 -3.66 8.52 -3.78
CA TYR A 65 -3.69 8.62 -2.33
C TYR A 65 -3.40 10.05 -1.91
N HIS A 66 -4.45 10.72 -1.44
CA HIS A 66 -4.33 12.03 -0.83
C HIS A 66 -4.15 11.84 0.67
N ARG A 67 -2.94 12.09 1.18
CA ARG A 67 -2.71 12.16 2.62
C ARG A 67 -3.64 13.21 3.20
N THR A 68 -4.66 12.76 3.92
CA THR A 68 -5.42 13.66 4.78
C THR A 68 -4.53 13.87 5.99
N ASP A 69 -4.07 15.10 6.22
CA ASP A 69 -3.35 15.49 7.44
C ASP A 69 -4.28 15.32 8.65
N LYS A 70 -4.46 14.08 9.10
CA LYS A 70 -4.96 13.83 10.44
C LYS A 70 -3.82 14.23 11.36
N LYS A 71 -3.88 15.47 11.86
CA LYS A 71 -3.08 15.90 13.01
C LYS A 71 -3.21 14.80 14.06
N ILE A 72 -2.15 14.01 14.22
CA ILE A 72 -2.09 12.95 15.21
C ILE A 72 -2.24 13.66 16.56
N LYS A 73 -3.43 13.57 17.18
CA LYS A 73 -3.55 13.87 18.61
C LYS A 73 -2.76 12.78 19.30
N VAL A 74 -1.52 13.09 19.66
CA VAL A 74 -0.71 12.28 20.56
C VAL A 74 -1.47 12.24 21.88
N SER A 75 -2.22 11.18 22.12
CA SER A 75 -2.76 10.89 23.43
C SER A 75 -1.58 10.51 24.32
N ARG A 76 -1.07 11.48 25.09
CA ARG A 76 -0.17 11.20 26.20
C ARG A 76 -0.94 10.29 27.18
N HIS A 77 -0.51 9.03 27.29
CA HIS A 77 -0.88 8.21 28.44
C HIS A 77 -0.32 8.92 29.69
N LYS A 78 -1.21 9.36 30.59
CA LYS A 78 -0.84 9.68 31.97
C LYS A 78 -0.50 8.36 32.63
N GLU A 79 0.78 8.12 32.92
CA GLU A 79 1.15 7.20 33.99
C GLU A 79 0.70 7.85 35.30
N THR A 80 -0.30 7.26 35.93
CA THR A 80 -0.62 7.49 37.33
C THR A 80 0.29 6.54 38.12
N LEU A 81 1.26 7.09 38.84
CA LEU A 81 1.97 6.39 39.91
C LEU A 81 1.33 6.81 41.22
N ASP A 82 0.90 5.82 41.99
CA ASP A 82 0.37 5.90 43.35
C ASP A 82 1.37 6.51 44.35
#